data_AF-A0A091C940-F1
#
_entry.id   AF-A0A091C940-F1
#
_cell.length_a   1.000
_cell.length_b   1.000
_cell.length_c   1.000
_cell.angle_alpha   90.00
_cell.angle_beta   90.00
_cell.angle_gamma   90.00
#
_symmetry.space_group_name_H-M   'P 1'
#
loop_
_entity.id
_entity.type
_entity.pdbx_description
1 polymer ?
#
loop_
_entity_poly.entity_id
_entity_poly.type
_entity_poly.pdbx_seq_one_letter_code
_entity_poly.pdbx_strand_id
1 'polypeptide(L)'
;MIGALIMSHGDQNGLVLPPTVAPTQIVLMPVGPWKKNPGVMEKLDEIFYNLKEAGYRVRLDDSDNTPGYKFNEWELKGACIRIECGPRDIENGHVIVKSRDVADKQKVAFEEIDTFVADELTAMTPRLLEKARKRVKENEYLHINTLQELKEHIETCKEEDKTPGFVLIGWDGTEETEETIKEETGFTTRNIPFEAPMEKEVDIVSGKPAKHTLWIARAY
;
A
#
# COMPACT_ATOMS: atom_id res chain seq x y z
N MET A 1 -5.97 8.88 10.47
CA MET A 1 -4.86 8.96 9.49
C MET A 1 -4.00 7.70 9.47
N ILE A 2 -3.47 7.21 10.60
CA ILE A 2 -2.62 6.00 10.63
C ILE A 2 -3.35 4.77 10.07
N GLY A 3 -4.58 4.53 10.50
CA GLY A 3 -5.39 3.41 9.98
C GLY A 3 -5.59 3.46 8.46
N ALA A 4 -5.82 4.65 7.90
CA ALA A 4 -5.96 4.81 6.46
C ALA A 4 -4.67 4.47 5.71
N LEU A 5 -3.51 4.85 6.23
CA LEU A 5 -2.21 4.48 5.64
C LEU A 5 -2.01 2.96 5.65
N ILE A 6 -2.29 2.32 6.79
CA ILE A 6 -2.17 0.87 6.94
C ILE A 6 -3.10 0.14 5.97
N MET A 7 -4.38 0.51 5.91
CA MET A 7 -5.37 -0.10 5.01
C MET A 7 -5.11 0.24 3.52
N SER A 8 -4.41 1.33 3.25
CA SER A 8 -4.10 1.76 1.89
C SER A 8 -3.02 0.92 1.24
N HIS A 9 -1.98 0.59 2.00
CA HIS A 9 -0.77 -0.03 1.46
C HIS A 9 -0.56 -1.46 1.93
N GLY A 10 -1.10 -1.85 3.09
CA GLY A 10 -0.95 -3.18 3.66
C GLY A 10 -1.40 -4.29 2.70
N ASP A 11 -0.81 -5.47 2.87
CA ASP A 11 -1.10 -6.66 2.10
C ASP A 11 -1.20 -7.90 3.00
N GLN A 12 -1.32 -9.08 2.39
CA GLN A 12 -1.47 -10.35 3.11
C GLN A 12 -0.24 -10.72 3.97
N ASN A 13 0.92 -10.13 3.69
CA ASN A 13 2.15 -10.34 4.44
C ASN A 13 2.33 -9.29 5.55
N GLY A 14 1.45 -8.30 5.67
CA GLY A 14 1.44 -7.33 6.76
C GLY A 14 1.57 -5.87 6.31
N LEU A 15 2.32 -5.08 7.08
CA LEU A 15 2.46 -3.67 6.84
C LEU A 15 3.31 -3.40 5.60
N VAL A 16 2.90 -2.40 4.82
CA VAL A 16 3.72 -1.77 3.77
C VAL A 16 3.68 -0.27 4.05
N LEU A 17 4.83 0.30 4.37
CA LEU A 17 4.91 1.68 4.87
C LEU A 17 5.74 2.53 3.90
N PRO A 18 5.28 3.76 3.58
CA PRO A 18 6.13 4.72 2.89
C PRO A 18 7.43 4.98 3.68
N PRO A 19 8.58 5.12 3.01
CA PRO A 19 9.86 5.36 3.67
C PRO A 19 9.92 6.56 4.60
N THR A 20 9.05 7.57 4.42
CA THR A 20 8.99 8.75 5.28
C THR A 20 8.44 8.45 6.68
N VAL A 21 7.63 7.39 6.83
CA VAL A 21 6.96 7.04 8.10
C VAL A 21 7.40 5.68 8.67
N ALA A 22 8.04 4.83 7.87
CA ALA A 22 8.45 3.50 8.31
C ALA A 22 9.42 3.57 9.50
N PRO A 23 9.15 2.95 10.67
CA PRO A 23 10.04 3.02 11.83
C PRO A 23 11.44 2.47 11.55
N THR A 24 11.51 1.42 10.73
CA THR A 24 12.74 0.87 10.17
C THR A 24 12.62 0.99 8.65
N GLN A 25 13.50 1.78 8.02
CA GLN A 25 13.55 1.87 6.57
C GLN A 25 14.32 0.69 5.99
N ILE A 26 15.43 0.33 6.64
CA ILE A 26 16.38 -0.66 6.14
C ILE A 26 16.70 -1.65 7.24
N VAL A 27 16.54 -2.93 6.97
CA VAL A 27 17.00 -4.00 7.85
C VAL A 27 18.13 -4.78 7.20
N LEU A 28 19.25 -4.89 7.89
CA LEU A 28 20.41 -5.67 7.52
C LEU A 28 20.36 -7.02 8.23
N MET A 29 20.64 -8.09 7.50
CA MET A 29 20.51 -9.44 8.02
C MET A 29 21.65 -10.36 7.57
N PRO A 30 22.44 -10.92 8.50
CA PRO A 30 23.33 -12.00 8.17
C PRO A 30 22.53 -13.29 7.91
N VAL A 31 22.87 -14.01 6.85
CA VAL A 31 22.20 -15.26 6.44
C VAL A 31 23.19 -16.42 6.24
N GLY A 32 22.68 -17.65 6.33
CA GLY A 32 23.50 -18.86 6.23
C GLY A 32 24.41 -19.06 7.45
N PRO A 33 25.54 -19.80 7.33
CA PRO A 33 26.45 -20.07 8.44
C PRO A 33 27.38 -18.88 8.74
N TRP A 34 26.81 -17.68 8.89
CA TRP A 34 27.53 -16.41 9.04
C TRP A 34 28.41 -16.34 10.30
N LYS A 35 28.00 -17.00 11.39
CA LYS A 35 28.81 -17.07 12.63
C LYS A 35 30.20 -17.71 12.43
N LYS A 36 30.37 -18.50 11.38
CA LYS A 36 31.66 -19.11 11.01
C LYS A 36 32.50 -18.22 10.08
N ASN A 37 31.95 -17.08 9.66
CA ASN A 37 32.51 -16.20 8.64
C ASN A 37 32.43 -14.74 9.14
N PRO A 38 33.41 -14.29 9.95
CA PRO A 38 33.41 -12.94 10.53
C PRO A 38 33.24 -11.82 9.51
N GLY A 39 33.76 -11.99 8.29
CA GLY A 39 33.63 -11.01 7.20
C GLY A 39 32.19 -10.66 6.80
N VAL A 40 31.21 -11.53 7.09
CA VAL A 40 29.79 -11.18 6.90
C VAL A 40 29.37 -10.05 7.83
N MET A 41 29.73 -10.14 9.11
CA MET A 41 29.37 -9.11 10.09
C MET A 41 30.16 -7.83 9.86
N GLU A 42 31.46 -7.93 9.57
CA GLU A 42 32.29 -6.76 9.27
C GLU A 42 31.71 -5.94 8.10
N LYS A 43 31.28 -6.61 7.03
CA LYS A 43 30.66 -5.94 5.88
C LYS A 43 29.28 -5.37 6.20
N LEU A 44 28.45 -6.09 6.97
CA LEU A 44 27.14 -5.56 7.37
C LEU A 44 27.27 -4.36 8.32
N ASP A 45 28.25 -4.34 9.21
CA ASP A 45 28.54 -3.22 10.08
C ASP A 45 29.01 -2.00 9.26
N GLU A 46 29.89 -2.20 8.28
CA GLU A 46 30.30 -1.14 7.34
C GLU A 46 29.09 -0.50 6.65
N ILE A 47 28.22 -1.33 6.05
CA ILE A 47 26.98 -0.85 5.40
C ILE A 47 26.06 -0.18 6.42
N PHE A 48 25.94 -0.72 7.63
CA PHE A 48 25.11 -0.15 8.69
C PHE A 48 25.54 1.28 9.03
N TYR A 49 26.84 1.50 9.26
CA TYR A 49 27.37 2.80 9.63
C TYR A 49 27.22 3.80 8.48
N ASN A 50 27.59 3.43 7.25
CA ASN A 50 27.45 4.32 6.09
C ASN A 50 26.00 4.80 5.90
N LEU A 51 25.04 3.88 5.96
CA LEU A 51 23.63 4.20 5.81
C LEU A 51 23.07 5.00 7.01
N LYS A 52 23.57 4.75 8.23
CA LYS A 52 23.22 5.56 9.41
C LYS A 52 23.75 6.98 9.30
N GLU A 53 24.98 7.16 8.86
CA GLU A 53 25.60 8.47 8.63
C GLU A 53 24.87 9.26 7.53
N ALA A 54 24.37 8.56 6.51
CA ALA A 54 23.48 9.13 5.49
C ALA A 54 22.07 9.51 6.01
N GLY A 55 21.75 9.23 7.28
CA GLY A 55 20.51 9.64 7.94
C GLY A 55 19.37 8.62 7.89
N TYR A 56 19.62 7.39 7.44
CA TYR A 56 18.58 6.37 7.34
C TYR A 56 18.26 5.69 8.68
N ARG A 57 17.01 5.24 8.83
CA ARG A 57 16.56 4.42 9.96
C ARG A 57 16.90 2.95 9.71
N VAL A 58 18.16 2.61 9.93
CA VAL A 58 18.70 1.27 9.73
C VAL A 58 18.61 0.42 11.01
N ARG A 59 18.41 -0.89 10.86
CA ARG A 59 18.52 -1.88 11.93
C ARG A 59 19.30 -3.09 11.45
N LEU A 60 20.15 -3.65 12.30
CA LEU A 60 20.79 -4.95 12.10
C LEU A 60 20.03 -6.00 12.92
N ASP A 61 19.68 -7.12 12.29
CA ASP A 61 19.08 -8.28 12.96
C ASP A 61 20.00 -9.50 12.87
N ASP A 62 20.91 -9.58 13.83
CA ASP A 62 21.87 -10.64 14.07
C ASP A 62 21.35 -11.73 15.03
N SER A 63 20.04 -11.75 15.31
CA SER A 63 19.45 -12.73 16.24
C SER A 63 19.65 -14.19 15.78
N ASP A 64 19.51 -15.14 16.70
CA ASP A 64 19.67 -16.58 16.40
C ASP A 64 18.47 -17.22 15.72
N ASN A 65 17.46 -16.42 15.36
CA ASN A 65 16.30 -16.86 14.62
C ASN A 65 16.67 -17.35 13.21
N THR A 66 15.86 -18.24 12.65
CA THR A 66 16.06 -18.72 11.28
C THR A 66 15.86 -17.58 10.28
N PRO A 67 16.54 -17.59 9.11
CA PRO A 67 16.36 -16.55 8.09
C PRO A 67 14.89 -16.36 7.68
N GLY A 68 14.15 -17.46 7.50
CA GLY A 68 12.73 -17.42 7.15
C GLY A 68 11.86 -16.72 8.20
N TYR A 69 12.14 -16.94 9.48
CA TYR A 69 11.44 -16.25 10.57
C TYR A 69 11.70 -14.74 10.50
N LYS A 70 12.96 -14.35 10.43
CA LYS A 70 13.36 -12.94 10.35
C LYS A 70 12.77 -12.26 9.11
N PHE A 71 12.78 -12.93 7.95
CA PHE A 71 12.19 -12.41 6.73
C PHE A 71 10.71 -12.08 6.91
N ASN A 72 9.94 -13.01 7.46
CA ASN A 72 8.52 -12.82 7.74
C ASN A 72 8.30 -11.71 8.78
N GLU A 73 9.08 -11.67 9.85
CA GLU A 73 8.96 -10.66 10.90
C GLU A 73 9.13 -9.24 10.35
N TRP A 74 10.15 -9.01 9.52
CA TRP A 74 10.42 -7.70 8.96
C TRP A 74 9.49 -7.31 7.82
N GLU A 75 8.97 -8.29 7.06
CA GLU A 75 7.90 -8.07 6.09
C GLU A 75 6.59 -7.70 6.78
N LEU A 76 6.25 -8.37 7.89
CA LEU A 76 5.08 -8.09 8.71
C LEU A 76 5.14 -6.69 9.31
N LYS A 77 6.30 -6.30 9.83
CA LYS A 77 6.56 -4.98 10.41
C LYS A 77 6.67 -3.85 9.37
N GLY A 78 6.81 -4.20 8.10
CA GLY A 78 6.85 -3.24 6.99
C GLY A 78 8.17 -2.47 6.89
N ALA A 79 9.31 -3.13 7.16
CA ALA A 79 10.61 -2.56 6.81
C ALA A 79 10.69 -2.37 5.28
N CYS A 80 11.07 -1.19 4.81
CA CYS A 80 11.00 -0.86 3.37
C CYS A 80 11.97 -1.73 2.55
N ILE A 81 13.21 -1.87 3.01
CA ILE A 81 14.26 -2.63 2.33
C ILE A 81 14.87 -3.63 3.31
N ARG A 82 15.00 -4.88 2.86
CA ARG A 82 15.81 -5.89 3.52
C ARG A 82 17.07 -6.15 2.72
N ILE A 83 18.22 -6.11 3.38
CA ILE A 83 19.53 -6.41 2.81
C ILE A 83 20.06 -7.67 3.50
N GLU A 84 20.26 -8.71 2.73
CA GLU A 84 20.68 -10.04 3.17
C GLU A 84 22.14 -10.26 2.72
N CYS A 85 23.00 -10.71 3.62
CA CYS A 85 24.39 -11.03 3.29
C CYS A 85 24.82 -12.33 3.97
N GLY A 86 25.31 -13.29 3.19
CA GLY A 86 25.91 -14.53 3.67
C GLY A 86 27.32 -14.74 3.11
N PRO A 87 27.99 -15.84 3.49
CA PRO A 87 29.38 -16.10 3.09
C PRO A 87 29.57 -16.13 1.56
N ARG A 88 28.61 -16.68 0.81
CA ARG A 88 28.64 -16.70 -0.66
C ARG A 88 28.53 -15.31 -1.26
N ASP A 89 27.78 -14.41 -0.63
CA ASP A 89 27.56 -13.06 -1.14
C ASP A 89 28.83 -12.22 -0.96
N ILE A 90 29.54 -12.42 0.17
CA ILE A 90 30.90 -11.89 0.42
C ILE A 90 31.88 -12.34 -0.66
N GLU A 91 31.97 -13.64 -0.94
CA GLU A 91 32.86 -14.19 -1.98
C GLU A 91 32.58 -13.60 -3.37
N ASN A 92 31.32 -13.22 -3.63
CA ASN A 92 30.86 -12.69 -4.90
C ASN A 92 30.69 -11.17 -4.92
N GLY A 93 31.14 -10.44 -3.90
CA GLY A 93 31.16 -8.97 -3.89
C GLY A 93 29.78 -8.27 -3.91
N HIS A 94 28.71 -8.92 -3.44
CA HIS A 94 27.36 -8.35 -3.48
C HIS A 94 26.53 -8.66 -2.24
N VAL A 95 25.38 -8.00 -2.12
CA VAL A 95 24.29 -8.33 -1.20
C VAL A 95 23.03 -8.71 -1.98
N ILE A 96 22.11 -9.41 -1.32
CA ILE A 96 20.76 -9.63 -1.83
C ILE A 96 19.82 -8.59 -1.21
N VAL A 97 19.14 -7.82 -2.05
CA VAL A 97 18.21 -6.79 -1.60
C VAL A 97 16.78 -7.16 -1.96
N LYS A 98 15.86 -6.90 -1.03
CA LYS A 98 14.43 -7.13 -1.18
C LYS A 98 13.65 -5.89 -0.72
N SER A 99 13.01 -5.23 -1.66
CA SER A 99 12.06 -4.15 -1.37
C SER A 99 10.71 -4.71 -0.97
N ARG A 100 10.04 -4.05 -0.02
CA ARG A 100 8.78 -4.53 0.57
C ARG A 100 7.60 -4.52 -0.41
N ASP A 101 7.59 -3.58 -1.35
CA ASP A 101 6.50 -3.38 -2.32
C ASP A 101 6.74 -4.07 -3.67
N VAL A 102 7.92 -4.67 -3.89
CA VAL A 102 8.33 -5.35 -5.14
C VAL A 102 8.42 -6.85 -4.92
N ALA A 103 8.05 -7.67 -5.92
CA ALA A 103 8.02 -9.13 -5.81
C ALA A 103 9.41 -9.80 -5.89
N ASP A 104 10.33 -9.25 -6.66
CA ASP A 104 11.63 -9.86 -6.91
C ASP A 104 12.71 -9.43 -5.90
N LYS A 105 13.77 -10.23 -5.82
CA LYS A 105 15.02 -9.88 -5.12
C LYS A 105 16.05 -9.42 -6.15
N GLN A 106 16.93 -8.52 -5.74
CA GLN A 106 18.00 -8.00 -6.59
C GLN A 106 19.36 -8.31 -5.98
N LYS A 107 20.35 -8.56 -6.83
CA LYS A 107 21.76 -8.60 -6.44
C LYS A 107 22.32 -7.20 -6.61
N VAL A 108 22.92 -6.64 -5.58
CA VAL A 108 23.47 -5.29 -5.59
C VAL A 108 24.93 -5.38 -5.14
N ALA A 109 25.86 -4.88 -5.96
CA ALA A 109 27.27 -4.86 -5.61
C ALA A 109 27.49 -4.01 -4.35
N PHE A 110 28.50 -4.34 -3.54
CA PHE A 110 28.78 -3.58 -2.31
C PHE A 110 29.03 -2.09 -2.58
N GLU A 111 29.69 -1.76 -3.70
CA GLU A 111 30.02 -0.40 -4.09
C GLU A 111 28.79 0.42 -4.54
N GLU A 112 27.69 -0.26 -4.89
CA GLU A 112 26.47 0.36 -5.41
C GLU A 112 25.38 0.49 -4.34
N ILE A 113 25.58 -0.07 -3.14
CA ILE A 113 24.51 -0.23 -2.14
C ILE A 113 23.92 1.09 -1.67
N ASP A 114 24.75 2.11 -1.48
CA ASP A 114 24.30 3.42 -1.00
C ASP A 114 23.42 4.13 -2.04
N THR A 115 23.86 4.09 -3.31
CA THR A 115 23.10 4.65 -4.44
C THR A 115 21.79 3.89 -4.63
N PHE A 116 21.84 2.55 -4.62
CA PHE A 116 20.66 1.71 -4.74
C PHE A 116 19.62 2.03 -3.66
N VAL A 117 20.04 2.13 -2.40
CA VAL A 117 19.14 2.43 -1.28
C VAL A 117 18.48 3.80 -1.45
N ALA A 118 19.26 4.82 -1.84
CA ALA A 118 18.73 6.17 -2.03
C ALA A 118 17.67 6.22 -3.14
N ASP A 119 17.96 5.59 -4.27
CA ASP A 119 17.06 5.52 -5.42
C ASP A 119 15.79 4.72 -5.07
N GLU A 120 15.95 3.58 -4.38
CA GLU A 120 14.84 2.69 -4.10
C GLU A 120 13.88 3.25 -3.05
N LEU A 121 14.38 3.89 -1.99
CA LEU A 121 13.52 4.59 -1.04
C LEU A 121 12.80 5.79 -1.68
N THR A 122 13.45 6.47 -2.63
CA THR A 122 12.84 7.56 -3.40
C THR A 122 11.73 7.03 -4.32
N ALA A 123 11.98 5.90 -4.99
CA ALA A 123 11.05 5.29 -5.95
C ALA A 123 9.86 4.58 -5.29
N MET A 124 10.00 4.08 -4.06
CA MET A 124 8.92 3.36 -3.37
C MET A 124 7.68 4.22 -3.15
N THR A 125 7.83 5.47 -2.72
CA THR A 125 6.68 6.36 -2.42
C THR A 125 5.76 6.58 -3.63
N PRO A 126 6.26 6.98 -4.82
CA PRO A 126 5.40 7.13 -6.00
C PRO A 126 4.78 5.81 -6.44
N ARG A 127 5.48 4.66 -6.36
CA ARG A 127 4.88 3.34 -6.66
C ARG A 127 3.71 3.02 -5.74
N LEU A 128 3.86 3.25 -4.43
CA LEU A 128 2.77 3.04 -3.46
C LEU A 128 1.58 3.96 -3.73
N LEU A 129 1.84 5.23 -4.08
CA LEU A 129 0.79 6.19 -4.40
C LEU A 129 0.05 5.81 -5.69
N GLU A 130 0.78 5.43 -6.74
CA GLU A 130 0.20 4.99 -8.00
C GLU A 130 -0.67 3.76 -7.82
N LYS A 131 -0.17 2.74 -7.10
CA LYS A 131 -0.95 1.54 -6.75
C LYS A 131 -2.22 1.89 -5.98
N ALA A 132 -2.14 2.80 -5.01
CA ALA A 132 -3.30 3.25 -4.24
C ALA A 132 -4.32 3.98 -5.12
N ARG A 133 -3.87 4.89 -5.99
CA ARG A 133 -4.72 5.62 -6.95
C ARG A 133 -5.40 4.68 -7.94
N LYS A 134 -4.65 3.71 -8.49
CA LYS A 134 -5.19 2.69 -9.38
C LYS A 134 -6.29 1.89 -8.69
N ARG A 135 -6.06 1.44 -7.45
CA ARG A 135 -7.07 0.71 -6.67
C ARG A 135 -8.32 1.56 -6.44
N VAL A 136 -8.18 2.84 -6.10
CA VAL A 136 -9.34 3.75 -5.96
C VAL A 136 -10.09 3.81 -7.28
N LYS A 137 -9.39 4.03 -8.40
CA LYS A 137 -10.00 4.13 -9.73
C LYS A 137 -10.74 2.87 -10.16
N GLU A 138 -10.20 1.70 -9.85
CA GLU A 138 -10.82 0.40 -10.11
C GLU A 138 -12.08 0.15 -9.26
N ASN A 139 -12.26 0.90 -8.17
CA ASN A 139 -13.40 0.83 -7.26
C ASN A 139 -14.28 2.09 -7.34
N GLU A 140 -14.20 2.85 -8.44
CA GLU A 140 -15.10 3.96 -8.76
C GLU A 140 -16.09 3.53 -9.85
N TYR A 141 -17.38 3.73 -9.61
CA TYR A 141 -18.45 3.36 -10.52
C TYR A 141 -19.21 4.60 -10.98
N LEU A 142 -19.09 4.92 -12.27
CA LEU A 142 -19.69 6.12 -12.87
C LEU A 142 -20.96 5.84 -13.68
N HIS A 143 -21.27 4.57 -13.96
CA HIS A 143 -22.32 4.19 -14.90
C HIS A 143 -23.67 3.89 -14.24
N ILE A 144 -23.75 3.91 -12.91
CA ILE A 144 -24.98 3.67 -12.15
C ILE A 144 -25.78 4.98 -12.08
N ASN A 145 -27.04 4.92 -12.49
CA ASN A 145 -27.94 6.06 -12.62
C ASN A 145 -29.30 5.86 -11.94
N THR A 146 -29.65 4.63 -11.56
CA THR A 146 -30.91 4.35 -10.85
C THR A 146 -30.67 3.57 -9.55
N LEU A 147 -31.61 3.70 -8.61
CA LEU A 147 -31.56 2.97 -7.35
C LEU A 147 -31.58 1.44 -7.56
N GLN A 148 -32.28 0.98 -8.60
CA GLN A 148 -32.30 -0.43 -8.98
C GLN A 148 -30.94 -0.92 -9.45
N GLU A 149 -30.25 -0.18 -10.33
CA GLU A 149 -28.89 -0.49 -10.78
C GLU A 149 -27.90 -0.51 -9.60
N LEU A 150 -28.07 0.39 -8.63
CA LEU A 150 -27.23 0.41 -7.42
C LEU A 150 -27.42 -0.87 -6.60
N LYS A 151 -28.67 -1.32 -6.41
CA LYS A 151 -28.95 -2.58 -5.69
C LYS A 151 -28.37 -3.80 -6.41
N GLU A 152 -28.54 -3.85 -7.73
CA GLU A 152 -27.98 -4.93 -8.56
C GLU A 152 -26.44 -4.96 -8.45
N HIS A 153 -25.79 -3.80 -8.57
CA HIS A 153 -24.34 -3.66 -8.38
C HIS A 153 -23.87 -4.18 -7.01
N ILE A 154 -24.61 -3.85 -5.95
CA ILE A 154 -24.30 -4.30 -4.58
C ILE A 154 -24.42 -5.82 -4.47
N GLU A 155 -25.48 -6.43 -4.98
CA GLU A 155 -25.64 -7.89 -4.93
C GLU A 155 -24.62 -8.60 -5.81
N THR A 156 -24.31 -8.10 -7.02
CA THR A 156 -23.22 -8.65 -7.84
C THR A 156 -21.87 -8.58 -7.13
N CYS A 157 -21.53 -7.45 -6.50
CA CYS A 157 -20.29 -7.34 -5.74
C CYS A 157 -20.25 -8.34 -4.57
N LYS A 158 -21.37 -8.57 -3.90
CA LYS A 158 -21.48 -9.54 -2.81
C LYS A 158 -21.34 -10.99 -3.28
N GLU A 159 -21.93 -11.34 -4.42
CA GLU A 159 -21.79 -12.68 -5.03
C GLU A 159 -20.34 -12.96 -5.46
N GLU A 160 -19.62 -11.93 -5.91
CA GLU A 160 -18.23 -12.03 -6.34
C GLU A 160 -17.18 -11.80 -5.24
N ASP A 161 -17.61 -11.63 -3.98
CA ASP A 161 -16.75 -11.27 -2.83
C ASP A 161 -15.88 -10.01 -3.10
N LYS A 162 -16.48 -9.00 -3.75
CA LYS A 162 -15.88 -7.71 -4.08
C LYS A 162 -16.46 -6.59 -3.25
N THR A 163 -15.66 -5.53 -3.08
CA THR A 163 -16.12 -4.31 -2.43
C THR A 163 -16.97 -3.49 -3.41
N PRO A 164 -18.19 -3.05 -3.03
CA PRO A 164 -19.04 -2.23 -3.90
C PRO A 164 -18.47 -0.86 -4.31
N GLY A 165 -17.40 -0.42 -3.65
CA GLY A 165 -16.66 0.80 -3.98
C GLY A 165 -17.44 2.10 -3.80
N PHE A 166 -17.00 3.13 -4.51
CA PHE A 166 -17.63 4.45 -4.57
C PHE A 166 -18.47 4.56 -5.83
N VAL A 167 -19.71 5.03 -5.69
CA VAL A 167 -20.63 5.21 -6.81
C VAL A 167 -20.92 6.70 -6.97
N LEU A 168 -20.75 7.22 -8.19
CA LEU A 168 -21.07 8.60 -8.52
C LEU A 168 -22.53 8.68 -8.98
N ILE A 169 -23.33 9.48 -8.27
CA ILE A 169 -24.77 9.60 -8.50
C ILE A 169 -25.17 11.06 -8.72
N GLY A 170 -26.31 11.25 -9.39
CA GLY A 170 -27.01 12.52 -9.34
C GLY A 170 -27.94 12.55 -8.13
N TRP A 171 -28.02 13.71 -7.49
CA TRP A 171 -28.86 13.93 -6.31
C TRP A 171 -29.65 15.25 -6.42
N ASP A 172 -30.95 15.21 -6.12
CA ASP A 172 -31.87 16.36 -6.19
C ASP A 172 -31.78 17.33 -4.99
N GLY A 173 -30.97 16.99 -3.99
CA GLY A 173 -30.74 17.80 -2.80
C GLY A 173 -31.80 17.61 -1.70
N THR A 174 -32.61 16.56 -1.76
CA THR A 174 -33.64 16.28 -0.76
C THR A 174 -33.20 15.22 0.26
N GLU A 175 -33.61 15.41 1.51
CA GLU A 175 -33.34 14.44 2.59
C GLU A 175 -34.05 13.10 2.35
N GLU A 176 -35.24 13.14 1.74
CA GLU A 176 -36.05 11.95 1.41
C GLU A 176 -35.29 10.97 0.50
N THR A 177 -34.66 11.47 -0.57
CA THR A 177 -33.89 10.63 -1.49
C THR A 177 -32.60 10.11 -0.86
N GLU A 178 -31.94 10.91 -0.02
CA GLU A 178 -30.75 10.48 0.74
C GLU A 178 -31.08 9.37 1.75
N GLU A 179 -32.18 9.53 2.50
CA GLU A 179 -32.66 8.53 3.46
C GLU A 179 -33.05 7.24 2.75
N THR A 180 -33.75 7.32 1.62
CA THR A 180 -34.11 6.16 0.79
C THR A 180 -32.87 5.38 0.34
N ILE A 181 -31.82 6.06 -0.16
CA ILE A 181 -30.56 5.39 -0.54
C ILE A 181 -29.98 4.64 0.66
N LYS A 182 -29.95 5.28 1.83
CA LYS A 182 -29.38 4.70 3.05
C LYS A 182 -30.16 3.49 3.55
N GLU A 183 -31.47 3.60 3.66
CA GLU A 183 -32.34 2.52 4.16
C GLU A 183 -32.29 1.31 3.24
N GLU A 184 -32.31 1.52 1.93
CA GLU A 184 -32.41 0.42 0.97
C GLU A 184 -31.08 -0.23 0.59
N THR A 185 -29.95 0.48 0.77
CA THR A 185 -28.64 0.00 0.27
C THR A 185 -27.51 0.01 1.31
N GLY A 186 -27.70 0.76 2.41
CA GLY A 186 -26.65 1.08 3.39
C GLY A 186 -25.61 2.07 2.88
N PHE A 187 -25.76 2.60 1.66
CA PHE A 187 -24.89 3.65 1.14
C PHE A 187 -25.27 5.00 1.72
N THR A 188 -24.31 5.92 1.74
CA THR A 188 -24.51 7.18 2.42
C THR A 188 -23.61 8.23 1.76
N THR A 189 -24.04 9.49 1.70
CA THR A 189 -23.33 10.57 1.00
C THR A 189 -21.93 10.76 1.56
N ARG A 190 -20.90 10.82 0.70
CA ARG A 190 -19.49 11.01 1.09
C ARG A 190 -19.06 12.45 0.89
N ASN A 191 -19.18 12.94 -0.34
CA ASN A 191 -18.88 14.32 -0.70
C ASN A 191 -19.48 14.70 -2.06
N ILE A 192 -19.69 15.99 -2.25
CA ILE A 192 -19.81 16.62 -3.57
C ILE A 192 -18.37 16.92 -4.02
N PRO A 193 -17.85 16.29 -5.11
CA PRO A 193 -16.51 16.56 -5.59
C PRO A 193 -16.41 17.99 -6.14
N PHE A 194 -15.27 18.66 -5.91
CA PHE A 194 -15.01 19.96 -6.53
C PHE A 194 -14.85 19.85 -8.05
N GLU A 195 -14.30 18.74 -8.53
CA GLU A 195 -14.17 18.39 -9.94
C GLU A 195 -14.76 16.99 -10.13
N ALA A 196 -16.02 16.93 -10.59
CA ALA A 196 -16.66 15.67 -10.87
C ALA A 196 -16.06 15.03 -12.14
N PRO A 197 -15.76 13.71 -12.15
CA PRO A 197 -15.26 13.06 -13.35
C PRO A 197 -16.34 12.94 -14.45
N MET A 198 -17.61 13.13 -14.08
CA MET A 198 -18.79 13.10 -14.95
C MET A 198 -19.91 13.86 -14.25
N GLU A 199 -20.71 14.62 -14.98
CA GLU A 199 -21.93 15.22 -14.45
C GLU A 199 -23.12 14.26 -14.56
N LYS A 200 -24.01 14.32 -13.57
CA LYS A 200 -25.23 13.53 -13.49
C LYS A 200 -26.43 14.45 -13.57
N GLU A 201 -27.32 14.20 -14.52
CA GLU A 201 -28.45 15.09 -14.80
C GLU A 201 -29.71 14.75 -14.03
N VAL A 202 -29.84 13.51 -13.55
CA VAL A 202 -31.03 13.01 -12.87
C VAL A 202 -30.70 12.41 -11.51
N ASP A 203 -31.60 12.60 -10.57
CA ASP A 203 -31.55 12.01 -9.24
C ASP A 203 -31.80 10.51 -9.31
N ILE A 204 -30.95 9.75 -8.60
CA ILE A 204 -30.94 8.29 -8.64
C ILE A 204 -32.23 7.64 -8.11
N VAL A 205 -32.98 8.32 -7.23
CA VAL A 205 -34.19 7.80 -6.60
C VAL A 205 -35.46 8.33 -7.28
N SER A 206 -35.61 9.65 -7.32
CA SER A 206 -36.81 10.34 -7.76
C SER A 206 -36.90 10.53 -9.27
N GLY A 207 -35.78 10.42 -9.99
CA GLY A 207 -35.69 10.69 -11.44
C GLY A 207 -35.87 12.18 -11.81
N LYS A 208 -35.99 13.08 -10.83
CA LYS A 208 -36.04 14.53 -11.04
C LYS A 208 -34.67 15.06 -11.48
N PRO A 209 -34.57 16.28 -12.03
CA PRO A 209 -33.28 16.90 -12.31
C PRO A 209 -32.39 16.95 -11.08
N ALA A 210 -31.17 16.44 -11.19
CA ALA A 210 -30.17 16.50 -10.14
C ALA A 210 -29.67 17.94 -9.95
N LYS A 211 -29.45 18.33 -8.70
CA LYS A 211 -28.78 19.58 -8.34
C LYS A 211 -27.28 19.39 -8.13
N HIS A 212 -26.88 18.21 -7.71
CA HIS A 212 -25.49 17.88 -7.41
C HIS A 212 -25.13 16.50 -7.96
N THR A 213 -23.91 16.40 -8.48
CA THR A 213 -23.23 15.14 -8.70
C THR A 213 -22.42 14.84 -7.44
N LEU A 214 -22.57 13.66 -6.82
CA LEU A 214 -21.88 13.34 -5.57
C LEU A 214 -21.48 11.87 -5.47
N TRP A 215 -20.52 11.59 -4.59
CA TRP A 215 -20.09 10.23 -4.28
C TRP A 215 -20.88 9.65 -3.11
N ILE A 216 -21.39 8.43 -3.29
CA ILE A 216 -21.91 7.59 -2.21
C ILE A 216 -21.02 6.35 -2.03
N ALA A 217 -20.92 5.87 -0.80
CA ALA A 217 -20.29 4.58 -0.48
C ALA A 217 -20.86 4.05 0.85
N ARG A 218 -20.56 2.78 1.17
CA ARG A 218 -20.75 2.29 2.54
C ARG A 218 -19.74 2.93 3.48
N ALA A 219 -20.22 3.44 4.60
CA ALA A 219 -19.36 3.99 5.66
C ALA A 219 -18.75 2.85 6.49
N TYR A 220 -17.58 3.09 7.07
CA TYR A 220 -17.01 2.26 8.14
C TYR A 220 -17.78 2.42 9.45
#